data_AF-A0A1B6LM50-F1
#
_entry.id   AF-A0A1B6LM50-F1
#
_cell.length_a   1.000
_cell.length_b   1.000
_cell.length_c   1.000
_cell.angle_alpha   90.00
_cell.angle_beta   90.00
_cell.angle_gamma   90.00
#
_symmetry.space_group_name_H-M   'P 1'
#
loop_
_entity.id
_entity.type
_entity.pdbx_description
1 polymer ?
#
loop_
_entity_poly.entity_id
_entity_poly.type
_entity_poly.pdbx_seq_one_letter_code
_entity_poly.pdbx_strand_id
1 'polypeptide(L)'
;EPDECDQSSYSNFLVNSPLKPFKPSDGPSQGYGSFHQQYWLDGRLLAVGVVDILPRCVSSVYFFYDPEFHFLTLGTYASLREIAFCRTLHHSAPSLQYYYMGFYIHTCPKMRYKGAFYPSLLLCPEVYSWHPLESCFPLLEHNKYCRFQPDPQARDPDQLTGINDVSVLFLNKAMAYKTFRFLNPANQHQDEVTKYASLVGNKLSRRMLLVLMF
;
A
#
# COMPACT_ATOMS: atom_id res chain seq x y z
N GLU A 1 22.38 3.45 13.59
CA GLU A 1 23.80 3.03 13.47
C GLU A 1 23.85 1.54 13.11
N PRO A 2 24.94 1.02 12.48
CA PRO A 2 25.08 -0.40 12.16
C PRO A 2 24.88 -1.34 13.37
N ASP A 3 25.05 -0.80 14.57
CA ASP A 3 24.96 -1.50 15.86
C ASP A 3 23.51 -1.71 16.36
N GLU A 4 22.50 -1.19 15.63
CA GLU A 4 21.06 -1.33 15.98
C GLU A 4 20.35 -2.46 15.21
N CYS A 5 21.06 -3.17 14.31
CA CYS A 5 20.48 -4.25 13.52
C CYS A 5 20.58 -5.58 14.26
N ASP A 6 19.73 -5.77 15.27
CA ASP A 6 19.56 -7.07 15.90
C ASP A 6 18.58 -7.97 15.12
N GLN A 7 18.62 -9.27 15.42
CA GLN A 7 17.76 -10.26 14.76
C GLN A 7 16.26 -9.97 14.96
N SER A 8 15.89 -9.37 16.11
CA SER A 8 14.48 -9.05 16.41
C SER A 8 13.98 -7.92 15.52
N SER A 9 14.79 -6.87 15.35
CA SER A 9 14.53 -5.73 14.48
C SER A 9 14.47 -6.17 13.02
N TYR A 10 15.41 -7.01 12.57
CA TYR A 10 15.36 -7.63 11.25
C TYR A 10 14.06 -8.43 11.06
N SER A 11 13.71 -9.27 12.04
CA SER A 11 12.52 -10.12 11.95
C SER A 11 11.24 -9.28 11.92
N ASN A 12 11.14 -8.28 12.79
CA ASN A 12 9.97 -7.39 12.84
C ASN A 12 9.80 -6.55 11.57
N PHE A 13 10.90 -6.17 10.92
CA PHE A 13 10.85 -5.33 9.73
C PHE A 13 10.69 -6.11 8.43
N LEU A 14 11.37 -7.25 8.27
CA LEU A 14 11.47 -7.96 6.98
C LEU A 14 10.85 -9.36 6.97
N VAL A 15 10.57 -9.96 8.12
CA VAL A 15 10.11 -11.37 8.20
C VAL A 15 8.66 -11.45 8.67
N ASN A 16 8.34 -10.79 9.77
CA ASN A 16 7.04 -10.79 10.39
C ASN A 16 6.09 -9.90 9.59
N SER A 17 5.11 -10.52 8.93
CA SER A 17 4.08 -9.80 8.20
C SER A 17 2.75 -9.82 8.93
N PRO A 18 2.01 -8.69 8.98
CA PRO A 18 0.64 -8.69 9.47
C PRO A 18 -0.35 -9.35 8.49
N LEU A 19 0.07 -9.61 7.24
CA LEU A 19 -0.76 -10.30 6.25
C LEU A 19 -0.89 -11.78 6.63
N LYS A 20 -2.12 -12.23 6.83
CA LYS A 20 -2.42 -13.65 7.03
C LYS A 20 -2.35 -14.36 5.68
N PRO A 21 -1.44 -15.33 5.49
CA PRO A 21 -1.38 -16.08 4.25
C PRO A 21 -2.68 -16.82 3.98
N PHE A 22 -3.15 -16.80 2.74
CA PHE A 22 -4.33 -17.56 2.33
C PHE A 22 -4.20 -18.03 0.88
N LYS A 23 -4.72 -19.21 0.59
CA LYS A 23 -4.60 -19.85 -0.72
C LYS A 23 -5.95 -20.38 -1.19
N PRO A 24 -6.71 -19.60 -1.97
CA PRO A 24 -7.96 -20.07 -2.55
C PRO A 24 -7.67 -20.94 -3.77
N SER A 25 -8.66 -21.72 -4.21
CA SER A 25 -8.54 -22.64 -5.35
C SER A 25 -8.32 -21.93 -6.69
N ASP A 26 -8.79 -20.68 -6.82
CA ASP A 26 -8.65 -19.79 -7.97
C ASP A 26 -7.50 -18.78 -7.82
N GLY A 27 -6.61 -19.00 -6.84
CA GLY A 27 -5.46 -18.16 -6.56
C GLY A 27 -4.15 -18.65 -7.18
N PRO A 28 -3.07 -17.87 -7.05
CA PRO A 28 -1.74 -18.29 -7.47
C PRO A 28 -1.27 -19.51 -6.68
N SER A 29 -0.41 -20.33 -7.29
CA SER A 29 0.08 -21.59 -6.69
C SER A 29 0.78 -21.40 -5.34
N GLN A 30 1.39 -20.24 -5.13
CA GLN A 30 2.08 -19.84 -3.91
C GLN A 30 1.11 -19.36 -2.81
N GLY A 31 -0.13 -19.04 -3.18
CA GLY A 31 -1.08 -18.32 -2.32
C GLY A 31 -0.79 -16.81 -2.26
N TYR A 32 -1.61 -16.12 -1.48
CA TYR A 32 -1.47 -14.71 -1.16
C TYR A 32 -0.79 -14.55 0.20
N GLY A 33 -0.03 -13.47 0.38
CA GLY A 33 0.76 -13.21 1.58
C GLY A 33 2.06 -12.49 1.27
N SER A 34 2.98 -12.47 2.24
CA SER A 34 4.32 -11.88 2.10
C SER A 34 5.37 -12.95 1.81
N PHE A 35 6.30 -12.65 0.91
CA PHE A 35 7.31 -13.57 0.42
C PHE A 35 8.67 -12.87 0.25
N HIS A 36 9.74 -13.67 0.27
CA HIS A 36 11.07 -13.22 -0.13
C HIS A 36 11.42 -13.75 -1.52
N GLN A 37 11.76 -12.86 -2.43
CA GLN A 37 12.40 -13.18 -3.71
C GLN A 37 13.91 -13.11 -3.53
N GLN A 38 14.59 -14.21 -3.78
CA GLN A 38 16.04 -14.31 -3.61
C GLN A 38 16.74 -14.30 -4.98
N TYR A 39 17.81 -13.53 -5.06
CA TYR A 39 18.60 -13.37 -6.29
C TYR A 39 19.98 -13.99 -6.05
N TRP A 40 20.24 -15.13 -6.68
CA TRP A 40 21.47 -15.90 -6.50
C TRP A 40 22.33 -15.83 -7.76
N LEU A 41 23.64 -15.69 -7.58
CA LEU A 41 24.64 -15.79 -8.64
C LEU A 41 25.82 -16.63 -8.12
N ASP A 42 26.15 -17.70 -8.84
CA ASP A 42 27.27 -18.60 -8.51
C ASP A 42 27.28 -19.08 -7.05
N GLY A 43 26.09 -19.34 -6.50
CA GLY A 43 25.92 -19.78 -5.10
C GLY A 43 25.96 -18.68 -4.04
N ARG A 44 26.16 -17.41 -4.43
CA ARG A 44 26.09 -16.24 -3.54
C ARG A 44 24.72 -15.56 -3.64
N LEU A 45 24.10 -15.28 -2.50
CA LEU A 45 22.89 -14.46 -2.42
C LEU A 45 23.26 -12.99 -2.60
N LEU A 46 22.81 -12.38 -3.69
CA LEU A 46 23.15 -11.01 -4.05
C LEU A 46 22.12 -9.99 -3.57
N ALA A 47 20.84 -10.38 -3.59
CA ALA A 47 19.74 -9.49 -3.25
C ALA A 47 18.53 -10.25 -2.71
N VAL A 48 17.70 -9.52 -1.98
CA VAL A 48 16.42 -9.99 -1.48
C VAL A 48 15.36 -8.91 -1.71
N GLY A 49 14.29 -9.30 -2.41
CA GLY A 49 13.06 -8.53 -2.51
C GLY A 49 12.02 -9.05 -1.52
N VAL A 50 11.45 -8.17 -0.71
CA VAL A 50 10.28 -8.46 0.11
C VAL A 50 9.05 -8.02 -0.69
N VAL A 51 8.19 -8.98 -1.02
CA VAL A 51 7.04 -8.76 -1.88
C VAL A 51 5.76 -9.30 -1.24
N ASP A 52 4.66 -8.58 -1.41
CA ASP A 52 3.33 -9.09 -1.08
C ASP A 52 2.60 -9.51 -2.35
N ILE A 53 2.11 -10.74 -2.38
CA ILE A 53 1.17 -11.22 -3.40
C ILE A 53 -0.23 -11.00 -2.86
N LEU A 54 -0.97 -10.08 -3.49
CA LEU A 54 -2.32 -9.67 -3.10
C LEU A 54 -3.32 -9.99 -4.23
N PRO A 55 -4.63 -10.04 -3.94
CA PRO A 55 -5.66 -10.43 -4.92
C PRO A 55 -5.65 -9.63 -6.24
N ARG A 56 -5.16 -8.40 -6.21
CA ARG A 56 -5.10 -7.51 -7.39
C ARG A 56 -3.70 -7.15 -7.83
N CYS A 57 -2.67 -7.39 -7.02
CA CYS A 57 -1.33 -6.93 -7.33
C CYS A 57 -0.20 -7.75 -6.69
N VAL A 58 0.99 -7.63 -7.26
CA VAL A 58 2.25 -7.82 -6.51
C VAL A 58 2.69 -6.45 -5.99
N SER A 59 3.01 -6.35 -4.71
CA SER A 59 3.50 -5.12 -4.08
C SER A 59 4.96 -5.29 -3.69
N SER A 60 5.83 -4.41 -4.19
CA SER A 60 7.23 -4.33 -3.78
C SER A 60 7.31 -3.58 -2.46
N VAL A 61 7.62 -4.29 -1.37
CA VAL A 61 7.65 -3.71 -0.01
C VAL A 61 9.03 -3.16 0.28
N TYR A 62 10.06 -3.98 0.06
CA TYR A 62 11.44 -3.61 0.35
C TYR A 62 12.40 -4.37 -0.55
N PHE A 63 13.53 -3.76 -0.89
CA PHE A 63 14.56 -4.41 -1.69
C PHE A 63 15.94 -4.00 -1.18
N PHE A 64 16.78 -4.98 -0.87
CA PHE A 64 18.15 -4.76 -0.44
C PHE A 64 19.08 -5.75 -1.13
N TYR A 65 20.32 -5.35 -1.30
CA TYR A 65 21.31 -6.10 -2.04
C TYR A 65 22.71 -5.81 -1.53
N ASP A 66 23.63 -6.70 -1.85
CA ASP A 66 25.04 -6.58 -1.53
C ASP A 66 25.66 -5.39 -2.31
N PRO A 67 26.18 -4.35 -1.62
CA PRO A 67 26.71 -3.14 -2.26
C PRO A 67 27.84 -3.38 -3.28
N GLU A 68 28.56 -4.50 -3.19
CA GLU A 68 29.59 -4.91 -4.15
C GLU A 68 29.02 -5.00 -5.59
N PHE A 69 27.72 -5.28 -5.70
CA PHE A 69 27.02 -5.45 -6.97
C PHE A 69 26.24 -4.22 -7.42
N HIS A 70 26.50 -3.03 -6.85
CA HIS A 70 25.80 -1.80 -7.20
C HIS A 70 25.82 -1.49 -8.70
N PHE A 71 26.91 -1.83 -9.40
CA PHE A 71 27.07 -1.64 -10.84
C PHE A 71 26.03 -2.38 -11.70
N LEU A 72 25.38 -3.42 -11.16
CA LEU A 72 24.33 -4.18 -11.84
C LEU A 72 22.96 -3.49 -11.80
N THR A 73 22.80 -2.40 -11.05
CA THR A 73 21.51 -1.69 -10.91
C THR A 73 20.36 -2.62 -10.49
N LEU A 74 20.61 -3.44 -9.46
CA LEU A 74 19.74 -4.56 -9.08
C LEU A 74 18.29 -4.16 -8.76
N GLY A 75 18.03 -2.93 -8.30
CA GLY A 75 16.67 -2.44 -8.06
C GLY A 75 15.83 -2.32 -9.35
N THR A 76 16.43 -1.88 -10.46
CA THR A 76 15.75 -1.84 -11.77
C THR A 76 15.52 -3.25 -12.29
N TYR A 77 16.51 -4.14 -12.17
CA TYR A 77 16.36 -5.53 -12.54
C TYR A 77 15.26 -6.23 -11.74
N ALA A 78 15.22 -6.03 -10.42
CA ALA A 78 14.18 -6.57 -9.54
C ALA A 78 12.79 -6.09 -9.98
N SER A 79 12.64 -4.81 -10.29
CA SER A 79 11.37 -4.28 -10.80
C SER A 79 10.93 -4.97 -12.10
N LEU A 80 11.84 -5.20 -13.05
CA LEU A 80 11.52 -5.94 -14.29
C LEU A 80 11.12 -7.40 -14.00
N ARG A 81 11.78 -8.05 -13.03
CA ARG A 81 11.46 -9.41 -12.59
C ARG A 81 10.10 -9.47 -11.90
N GLU A 82 9.77 -8.51 -11.06
CA GLU A 82 8.47 -8.41 -10.38
C GLU A 82 7.33 -8.13 -11.37
N ILE A 83 7.57 -7.31 -12.41
CA ILE A 83 6.62 -7.13 -13.54
C ILE A 83 6.39 -8.47 -14.26
N ALA A 84 7.46 -9.18 -14.62
CA ALA A 84 7.35 -10.48 -15.28
C ALA A 84 6.65 -11.53 -14.39
N PHE A 85 6.90 -11.47 -13.08
CA PHE A 85 6.26 -12.34 -12.10
C PHE A 85 4.77 -12.03 -11.98
N CYS A 86 4.37 -10.75 -11.88
CA CYS A 86 2.97 -10.32 -11.89
C CYS A 86 2.24 -10.85 -13.14
N ARG A 87 2.85 -10.75 -14.32
CA ARG A 87 2.29 -11.30 -15.57
C ARG A 87 2.15 -12.83 -15.53
N THR A 88 3.09 -13.53 -14.88
CA THR A 88 3.03 -14.98 -14.73
C THR A 88 1.87 -15.38 -13.82
N LEU A 89 1.74 -14.72 -12.66
CA LEU A 89 0.66 -14.99 -11.71
C LEU A 89 -0.73 -14.69 -12.28
N HIS A 90 -0.84 -13.63 -13.10
CA HIS A 90 -2.07 -13.24 -13.79
C HIS A 90 -2.71 -14.41 -14.58
N HIS A 91 -1.91 -15.29 -15.19
CA HIS A 91 -2.44 -16.44 -15.93
C HIS A 91 -3.25 -17.40 -15.04
N SER A 92 -2.86 -17.57 -13.77
CA SER A 92 -3.58 -18.40 -12.79
C SER A 92 -4.61 -17.63 -11.96
N ALA A 93 -4.40 -16.32 -11.79
CA ALA A 93 -5.25 -15.44 -10.99
C ALA A 93 -5.55 -14.15 -11.77
N PRO A 94 -6.54 -14.13 -12.68
CA PRO A 94 -6.78 -13.02 -13.60
C PRO A 94 -7.08 -11.67 -12.92
N SER A 95 -7.54 -11.68 -11.66
CA SER A 95 -7.74 -10.44 -10.90
C SER A 95 -6.42 -9.73 -10.52
N LEU A 96 -5.32 -10.49 -10.43
CA LEU A 96 -3.99 -9.99 -10.15
C LEU A 96 -3.39 -9.45 -11.45
N GLN A 97 -3.41 -8.14 -11.62
CA GLN A 97 -3.05 -7.49 -12.88
C GLN A 97 -2.17 -6.24 -12.70
N TYR A 98 -1.91 -5.85 -11.46
CA TYR A 98 -1.13 -4.65 -11.15
C TYR A 98 0.18 -4.99 -10.46
N TYR A 99 1.21 -4.21 -10.75
CA TYR A 99 2.45 -4.20 -9.98
C TYR A 99 2.54 -2.88 -9.23
N TYR A 100 2.59 -2.94 -7.90
CA TYR A 100 2.66 -1.77 -7.04
C TYR A 100 4.10 -1.55 -6.57
N MET A 101 4.76 -0.55 -7.15
CA MET A 101 6.15 -0.19 -6.84
C MET A 101 6.30 0.65 -5.56
N GLY A 102 5.22 0.84 -4.79
CA GLY A 102 5.18 1.81 -3.70
C GLY A 102 5.05 3.26 -4.17
N PHE A 103 5.36 4.20 -3.29
CA PHE A 103 5.26 5.63 -3.59
C PHE A 103 6.16 6.07 -4.74
N TYR A 104 5.78 7.17 -5.38
CA TYR A 104 6.59 7.92 -6.33
C TYR A 104 6.66 9.38 -5.89
N ILE A 105 7.87 9.87 -5.61
CA ILE A 105 8.12 11.27 -5.27
C ILE A 105 8.97 11.85 -6.40
N HIS A 106 8.36 12.69 -7.23
CA HIS A 106 8.97 13.20 -8.46
C HIS A 106 10.30 13.93 -8.24
N THR A 107 10.41 14.65 -7.12
CA THR A 107 11.61 15.41 -6.72
C THR A 107 12.70 14.55 -6.06
N CYS A 108 12.44 13.27 -5.76
CA CYS A 108 13.41 12.38 -5.12
C CYS A 108 14.23 11.63 -6.19
N PRO A 109 15.56 11.87 -6.31
CA PRO A 109 16.39 11.22 -7.32
C PRO A 109 16.36 9.69 -7.22
N LYS A 110 16.33 9.15 -5.99
CA LYS A 110 16.28 7.70 -5.72
C LYS A 110 14.99 7.04 -6.20
N MET A 111 13.94 7.81 -6.48
CA MET A 111 12.63 7.30 -6.93
C MET A 111 12.35 7.59 -8.40
N ARG A 112 13.18 8.39 -9.07
CA ARG A 112 12.97 8.77 -10.48
C ARG A 112 12.97 7.58 -11.43
N TYR A 113 13.73 6.53 -11.14
CA TYR A 113 13.77 5.31 -11.97
C TYR A 113 12.38 4.66 -12.13
N LYS A 114 11.50 4.78 -11.12
CA LYS A 114 10.13 4.22 -11.20
C LYS A 114 9.31 4.87 -12.31
N GLY A 115 9.65 6.11 -12.69
CA GLY A 115 8.98 6.81 -13.76
C GLY A 115 9.35 6.35 -15.17
N ALA A 116 10.31 5.43 -15.31
CA ALA A 116 10.72 4.88 -16.59
C ALA A 116 9.94 3.62 -16.99
N PHE A 117 9.10 3.06 -16.11
CA PHE A 117 8.28 1.89 -16.43
C PHE A 117 6.95 2.32 -17.04
N TYR A 118 6.60 1.72 -18.18
CA TYR A 118 5.37 2.01 -18.92
C TYR A 118 4.65 0.71 -19.32
N PRO A 119 3.30 0.66 -19.27
CA PRO A 119 2.38 1.68 -18.75
C PRO A 119 2.35 1.75 -17.22
N SER A 120 2.23 2.96 -16.66
CA SER A 120 2.16 3.21 -15.21
C SER A 120 1.08 4.23 -14.85
N LEU A 121 0.56 4.14 -13.62
CA LEU A 121 -0.48 5.00 -13.10
C LEU A 121 -0.04 5.66 -11.78
N LEU A 122 -0.43 6.92 -11.56
CA LEU A 122 -0.37 7.59 -10.26
C LEU A 122 -1.76 7.82 -9.69
N LEU A 123 -1.87 7.73 -8.37
CA LEU A 123 -3.09 8.03 -7.63
C LEU A 123 -3.21 9.54 -7.40
N CYS A 124 -4.35 10.13 -7.76
CA CYS A 124 -4.67 11.52 -7.44
C CYS A 124 -4.82 11.69 -5.92
N PRO A 125 -4.09 12.65 -5.29
CA PRO A 125 -4.08 12.79 -3.83
C PRO A 125 -5.39 13.33 -3.24
N GLU A 126 -6.28 13.89 -4.07
CA GLU A 126 -7.53 14.52 -3.61
C GLU A 126 -8.79 13.70 -3.90
N VAL A 127 -8.77 12.94 -4.99
CA VAL A 127 -9.95 12.24 -5.53
C VAL A 127 -9.77 10.73 -5.53
N TYR A 128 -8.54 10.25 -5.28
CA TYR A 128 -8.17 8.83 -5.30
C TYR A 128 -8.53 8.11 -6.60
N SER A 129 -8.49 8.83 -7.73
CA SER A 129 -8.54 8.28 -9.09
C SER A 129 -7.14 8.02 -9.64
N TRP A 130 -6.99 6.96 -10.45
CA TRP A 130 -5.71 6.59 -11.08
C TRP A 130 -5.55 7.26 -12.44
N HIS A 131 -4.39 7.86 -12.70
CA HIS A 131 -4.08 8.60 -13.93
C HIS A 131 -2.79 8.11 -14.58
N PRO A 132 -2.68 8.09 -15.92
CA PRO A 132 -1.43 7.79 -16.61
C PRO A 132 -0.29 8.67 -16.12
N LEU A 133 0.85 8.06 -15.80
CA LEU A 133 2.00 8.75 -15.23
C LEU A 133 2.48 9.89 -16.15
N GLU A 134 2.42 9.69 -17.47
CA GLU A 134 2.84 10.66 -18.49
C GLU A 134 2.01 11.95 -18.40
N SER A 135 0.72 11.82 -18.08
CA SER A 135 -0.18 12.97 -17.92
C SER A 135 0.09 13.75 -16.63
N CYS A 136 0.71 13.13 -15.64
CA CYS A 136 1.05 13.74 -14.36
C CYS A 136 2.35 14.54 -14.39
N PHE A 137 3.32 14.18 -15.26
CA PHE A 137 4.65 14.82 -15.27
C PHE A 137 4.62 16.33 -15.47
N PRO A 138 3.88 16.90 -16.45
CA PRO A 138 3.85 18.35 -16.63
C PRO A 138 3.41 19.11 -15.37
N LEU A 139 2.52 18.51 -14.57
CA LEU A 139 2.04 19.11 -13.32
C LEU A 139 3.14 19.04 -12.24
N LEU A 140 3.80 17.89 -12.12
CA LEU A 140 4.80 17.60 -11.09
C LEU A 140 6.12 18.37 -11.27
N GLU A 141 6.45 18.78 -12.51
CA GLU A 141 7.61 19.65 -12.78
C GLU A 141 7.41 21.06 -12.20
N HIS A 142 6.16 21.53 -12.07
CA HIS A 142 5.85 22.88 -11.59
C HIS A 142 5.53 22.91 -10.09
N ASN A 143 4.92 21.85 -9.55
CA ASN A 143 4.47 21.81 -8.16
C ASN A 143 4.72 20.44 -7.53
N LYS A 144 5.12 20.43 -6.25
CA LYS A 144 5.33 19.18 -5.50
C LYS A 144 4.02 18.44 -5.20
N TYR A 145 2.92 19.19 -5.06
CA TYR A 145 1.58 18.66 -4.79
C TYR A 145 0.66 19.07 -5.94
N CYS A 146 0.04 18.09 -6.59
CA CYS A 146 -0.81 18.32 -7.75
C CYS A 146 -2.06 17.45 -7.68
N ARG A 147 -3.22 18.07 -7.93
CA ARG A 147 -4.44 17.35 -8.27
C ARG A 147 -4.33 16.85 -9.71
N PHE A 148 -4.40 15.54 -9.91
CA PHE A 148 -4.33 14.95 -11.26
C PHE A 148 -5.70 14.86 -11.95
N GLN A 149 -6.79 14.86 -11.18
CA GLN A 149 -8.14 14.83 -11.72
C GLN A 149 -8.50 16.16 -12.40
N PRO A 150 -8.70 16.22 -13.73
CA PRO A 150 -8.97 17.47 -14.44
C PRO A 150 -10.30 18.11 -14.09
N ASP A 151 -11.30 17.30 -13.72
CA ASP A 151 -12.59 17.81 -13.26
C ASP A 151 -12.47 18.41 -11.83
N PRO A 152 -12.66 19.74 -11.66
CA PRO A 152 -12.60 20.37 -10.35
C PRO A 152 -13.80 19.99 -9.44
N GLN A 153 -14.89 19.51 -10.01
CA GLN A 153 -16.08 19.07 -9.26
C GLN A 153 -16.01 17.61 -8.84
N ALA A 154 -15.11 16.82 -9.43
CA ALA A 154 -14.89 15.45 -8.99
C ALA A 154 -14.51 15.39 -7.49
N ARG A 155 -15.05 14.39 -6.80
CA ARG A 155 -14.83 14.11 -5.38
C ARG A 155 -14.43 12.66 -5.20
N ASP A 156 -13.82 12.37 -4.06
CA ASP A 156 -13.54 11.00 -3.65
C ASP A 156 -14.85 10.18 -3.67
N PRO A 157 -14.94 9.09 -4.46
CA PRO A 157 -16.12 8.24 -4.49
C PRO A 157 -16.38 7.53 -3.15
N ASP A 158 -15.39 7.44 -2.26
CA ASP A 158 -15.52 6.93 -0.90
C ASP A 158 -15.63 8.02 0.17
N GLN A 159 -15.95 9.26 -0.23
CA GLN A 159 -16.10 10.36 0.73
C GLN A 159 -17.10 10.01 1.84
N LEU A 160 -16.85 10.56 3.02
CA LEU A 160 -17.70 10.37 4.18
C LEU A 160 -19.12 10.91 3.89
N THR A 161 -20.14 10.05 4.02
CA THR A 161 -21.55 10.44 3.90
C THR A 161 -22.21 10.68 5.27
N GLY A 162 -21.58 10.25 6.35
CA GLY A 162 -22.07 10.38 7.72
C GLY A 162 -21.33 9.47 8.68
N ILE A 163 -21.37 9.81 9.96
CA ILE A 163 -20.57 9.13 11.01
C ILE A 163 -21.34 8.04 11.76
N ASN A 164 -22.65 7.90 11.54
CA ASN A 164 -23.52 7.04 12.36
C ASN A 164 -23.17 5.55 12.27
N ASP A 165 -22.68 5.10 11.12
CA ASP A 165 -22.32 3.69 10.87
C ASP A 165 -20.81 3.43 11.04
N VAL A 166 -20.05 4.42 11.51
CA VAL A 166 -18.64 4.22 11.85
C VAL A 166 -18.54 3.17 12.95
N SER A 167 -17.67 2.19 12.77
CA SER A 167 -17.44 1.13 13.74
C SER A 167 -16.48 1.60 14.82
N VAL A 168 -16.96 1.59 16.06
CA VAL A 168 -16.19 1.98 17.25
C VAL A 168 -16.05 0.81 18.21
N LEU A 169 -14.93 0.78 18.94
CA LEU A 169 -14.68 -0.13 20.04
C LEU A 169 -14.63 0.69 21.33
N PHE A 170 -15.57 0.44 22.23
CA PHE A 170 -15.61 1.08 23.55
C PHE A 170 -15.85 0.02 24.61
N LEU A 171 -15.02 -0.02 25.66
CA LEU A 171 -15.10 -1.02 26.72
C LEU A 171 -15.17 -2.47 26.20
N ASN A 172 -14.29 -2.81 25.24
CA ASN A 172 -14.24 -4.11 24.57
C ASN A 172 -15.54 -4.51 23.83
N LYS A 173 -16.45 -3.56 23.57
CA LYS A 173 -17.66 -3.78 22.77
C LYS A 173 -17.58 -3.01 21.46
N ALA A 174 -17.64 -3.76 20.36
CA ALA A 174 -17.73 -3.20 19.02
C ALA A 174 -19.19 -2.81 18.73
N MET A 175 -19.42 -1.59 18.24
CA MET A 175 -20.75 -1.10 17.86
C MET A 175 -20.66 0.02 16.81
N ALA A 176 -21.79 0.32 16.17
CA ALA A 176 -21.91 1.51 15.34
C ALA A 176 -21.93 2.78 16.22
N TYR A 177 -21.37 3.88 15.74
CA TYR A 177 -21.29 5.13 16.48
C TYR A 177 -22.66 5.67 16.91
N LYS A 178 -23.71 5.46 16.11
CA LYS A 178 -25.10 5.80 16.50
C LYS A 178 -25.55 5.10 17.79
N THR A 179 -25.17 3.84 17.97
CA THR A 179 -25.46 3.06 19.17
C THR A 179 -24.62 3.54 20.34
N PHE A 180 -23.34 3.85 20.10
CA PHE A 180 -22.47 4.43 21.12
C PHE A 180 -23.04 5.74 21.67
N ARG A 181 -23.46 6.67 20.80
CA ARG A 181 -24.06 7.96 21.18
C ARG A 181 -25.33 7.79 22.00
N PHE A 182 -26.16 6.82 21.64
CA PHE A 182 -27.39 6.51 22.38
C PHE A 182 -27.09 6.00 23.79
N LEU A 183 -26.08 5.12 23.94
CA LEU A 183 -25.70 4.55 25.23
C LEU A 183 -24.86 5.50 26.10
N ASN A 184 -24.15 6.45 25.49
CA ASN A 184 -23.21 7.35 26.16
C ASN A 184 -23.47 8.82 25.79
N PRO A 185 -24.64 9.39 26.13
CA PRO A 185 -25.03 10.73 25.71
C PRO A 185 -24.14 11.84 26.29
N ALA A 186 -23.43 11.58 27.39
CA ALA A 186 -22.51 12.52 28.01
C ALA A 186 -21.13 12.58 27.32
N ASN A 187 -20.77 11.59 26.49
CA ASN A 187 -19.43 11.50 25.89
C ASN A 187 -19.37 12.25 24.54
N GLN A 188 -18.32 13.05 24.36
CA GLN A 188 -18.12 13.89 23.17
C GLN A 188 -16.99 13.36 22.26
N HIS A 189 -17.22 12.23 21.60
CA HIS A 189 -16.26 11.69 20.58
C HIS A 189 -16.60 12.10 19.15
N GLN A 190 -17.56 13.02 18.95
CA GLN A 190 -18.04 13.34 17.60
C GLN A 190 -16.93 13.88 16.69
N ASP A 191 -16.08 14.76 17.20
CA ASP A 191 -15.00 15.36 16.41
C ASP A 191 -13.91 14.34 16.08
N GLU A 192 -13.55 13.49 17.04
CA GLU A 192 -12.60 12.39 16.86
C GLU A 192 -13.08 11.40 15.80
N VAL A 193 -14.34 10.95 15.92
CA VAL A 193 -14.96 10.01 14.99
C VAL A 193 -15.10 10.63 13.59
N THR A 194 -15.45 11.92 13.51
CA THR A 194 -15.55 12.64 12.23
C THR A 194 -14.19 12.75 11.56
N LYS A 195 -13.16 13.15 12.31
CA LYS A 195 -11.78 13.24 11.82
C LYS A 195 -11.28 11.88 11.33
N TYR A 196 -11.43 10.83 12.13
CA TYR A 196 -11.07 9.47 11.75
C TYR A 196 -11.77 9.06 10.44
N ALA A 197 -13.10 9.21 10.37
CA ALA A 197 -13.87 8.76 9.22
C ALA A 197 -13.55 9.57 7.96
N SER A 198 -13.19 10.86 8.08
CA SER A 198 -12.71 11.67 6.95
C SER A 198 -11.34 11.25 6.42
N LEU A 199 -10.49 10.62 7.24
CA LEU A 199 -9.16 10.17 6.85
C LEU A 199 -9.20 8.80 6.16
N VAL A 200 -10.05 7.88 6.64
CA VAL A 200 -10.09 6.50 6.13
C VAL A 200 -11.15 6.26 5.06
N GLY A 201 -12.12 7.16 4.92
CA GLY A 201 -13.24 7.01 3.99
C GLY A 201 -14.40 6.16 4.53
N ASN A 202 -15.48 6.13 3.77
CA ASN A 202 -16.74 5.52 4.17
C ASN A 202 -16.67 3.98 4.27
N LYS A 203 -15.97 3.32 3.35
CA LYS A 203 -15.84 1.85 3.36
C LYS A 203 -15.01 1.36 4.54
N LEU A 204 -13.86 1.99 4.79
CA LEU A 204 -12.95 1.52 5.84
C LEU A 204 -13.46 1.89 7.23
N SER A 205 -14.08 3.06 7.40
CA SER A 205 -14.63 3.46 8.71
C SER A 205 -15.72 2.51 9.25
N ARG A 206 -16.34 1.70 8.38
CA ARG A 206 -17.31 0.64 8.76
C ARG A 206 -16.67 -0.73 9.01
N ARG A 207 -15.42 -0.93 8.60
CA ARG A 207 -14.72 -2.22 8.67
C ARG A 207 -13.60 -2.23 9.71
N MET A 208 -13.02 -1.07 9.97
CA MET A 208 -12.00 -0.85 10.98
C MET A 208 -12.64 -0.26 12.23
N LEU A 209 -12.20 -0.75 13.39
CA LEU A 209 -12.68 -0.29 14.69
C LEU A 209 -11.84 0.89 15.17
N LEU A 210 -12.48 2.05 15.36
CA LEU A 210 -11.89 3.15 16.10
C LEU A 210 -12.01 2.88 17.59
N VAL A 211 -10.88 2.77 18.29
CA VAL A 211 -10.86 2.59 19.74
C VAL A 211 -11.13 3.93 20.41
N LEU A 212 -12.24 4.02 21.14
CA LEU A 212 -12.58 5.20 21.93
C LEU A 212 -12.10 4.99 23.38
N MET A 213 -11.30 5.93 23.86
CA MET A 213 -10.81 5.96 25.24
C MET A 213 -11.72 6.81 26.13
N PHE A 214 -11.64 6.61 27.45
CA PHE A 214 -12.35 7.41 28.45
C PHE A 214 -11.84 8.86 28.53
#